data_AF-A0A923R7M7-F1
#
_entry.id   AF-A0A923R7M7-F1
#
_cell.length_a   1.000
_cell.length_b   1.000
_cell.length_c   1.000
_cell.angle_alpha   90.00
_cell.angle_beta   90.00
_cell.angle_gamma   90.00
#
_symmetry.space_group_name_H-M   'P 1'
#
loop_
_entity.id
_entity.type
_entity.pdbx_description
1 polymer ?
#
loop_
_entity_poly.entity_id
_entity_poly.type
_entity_poly.pdbx_seq_one_letter_code
_entity_poly.pdbx_strand_id
1 'polypeptide(L)'
;MKKIIFSIASFLVAATTVFYLSSFKGSEVKDSPGGQYVMVEIYEVPSFPSKGVHIHWGNKRTEFIAFKDFKLENIDDNGDIILEAINKISAQGYELDKTCSGLADSGMITKLFFRKK
;
A
#
# COMPACT_ATOMS: atom_id res chain seq x y z
N MET A 1 -28.83 -55.92 6.94
CA MET A 1 -27.63 -55.36 6.26
C MET A 1 -27.66 -53.85 6.39
N LYS A 2 -26.66 -53.25 7.07
CA LYS A 2 -26.51 -51.80 7.21
C LYS A 2 -26.13 -51.17 5.86
N LYS A 3 -26.79 -50.09 5.45
CA LYS A 3 -26.25 -49.14 4.46
C LYS A 3 -26.42 -47.73 5.02
N ILE A 4 -25.29 -47.15 5.36
CA ILE A 4 -25.10 -45.80 5.89
C ILE A 4 -25.26 -44.84 4.70
N ILE A 5 -26.17 -43.87 4.80
CA ILE A 5 -26.30 -42.79 3.83
C ILE A 5 -25.38 -41.66 4.33
N PHE A 6 -24.26 -41.45 3.65
CA PHE A 6 -23.39 -40.30 3.89
C PHE A 6 -23.93 -39.07 3.15
N SER A 7 -24.23 -38.05 3.94
CA SER A 7 -24.47 -36.66 3.55
C SER A 7 -23.27 -36.09 2.81
N ILE A 8 -23.51 -35.38 1.70
CA ILE A 8 -22.65 -34.28 1.25
C ILE A 8 -23.61 -33.14 0.85
N ALA A 9 -24.02 -32.37 1.86
CA ALA A 9 -24.48 -31.01 1.63
C ALA A 9 -23.29 -30.20 1.12
N SER A 10 -23.30 -29.90 -0.18
CA SER A 10 -22.33 -29.01 -0.83
C SER A 10 -22.46 -27.62 -0.23
N PHE A 11 -21.71 -27.35 0.84
CA PHE A 11 -21.46 -25.98 1.30
C PHE A 11 -20.56 -25.31 0.28
N LEU A 12 -21.19 -24.60 -0.65
CA LEU A 12 -20.51 -23.65 -1.52
C LEU A 12 -20.04 -22.49 -0.61
N VAL A 13 -18.82 -22.61 -0.08
CA VAL A 13 -18.15 -21.48 0.58
C VAL A 13 -17.71 -20.55 -0.54
N ALA A 14 -18.60 -19.64 -0.92
CA ALA A 14 -18.23 -18.44 -1.64
C ALA A 14 -17.41 -17.60 -0.65
N ALA A 15 -16.10 -17.83 -0.62
CA ALA A 15 -15.15 -16.92 -0.01
C ALA A 15 -15.17 -15.65 -0.86
N THR A 16 -16.06 -14.73 -0.50
CA THR A 16 -15.99 -13.34 -0.93
C THR A 16 -14.69 -12.79 -0.36
N THR A 17 -13.64 -12.78 -1.18
CA THR A 17 -12.46 -11.94 -0.96
C THR A 17 -12.93 -10.50 -1.00
N VAL A 18 -13.43 -10.02 0.13
CA VAL A 18 -13.62 -8.61 0.40
C VAL A 18 -12.21 -8.03 0.45
N PHE A 19 -11.76 -7.47 -0.68
CA PHE A 19 -10.67 -6.51 -0.67
C PHE A 19 -11.14 -5.34 0.19
N TYR A 20 -10.78 -5.37 1.48
CA TYR A 20 -10.82 -4.20 2.35
C TYR A 20 -9.82 -3.19 1.77
N LEU A 21 -10.26 -2.40 0.79
CA LEU A 21 -9.73 -1.07 0.55
C LEU A 21 -10.09 -0.23 1.77
N SER A 22 -9.31 -0.38 2.83
CA SER A 22 -9.34 0.54 3.95
C SER A 22 -8.80 1.88 3.45
N SER A 23 -9.68 2.73 2.92
CA SER A 23 -9.43 4.16 2.78
C SER A 23 -9.13 4.70 4.17
N PHE A 24 -7.89 5.15 4.37
CA PHE A 24 -7.47 5.85 5.57
C PHE A 24 -8.41 7.04 5.78
N LYS A 25 -9.32 6.95 6.75
CA LYS A 25 -10.08 8.10 7.21
C LYS A 25 -9.12 8.91 8.06
N GLY A 26 -8.57 9.98 7.49
CA GLY A 26 -7.60 10.86 8.15
C GLY A 26 -8.13 11.28 9.51
N SER A 27 -7.36 11.00 10.56
CA SER A 27 -7.69 11.39 11.93
C SER A 27 -7.69 12.92 12.03
N GLU A 28 -8.75 13.52 12.58
CA GLU A 28 -8.85 14.95 12.91
C GLU A 28 -7.98 15.29 14.14
N VAL A 29 -6.72 14.86 14.14
CA VAL A 29 -5.75 15.20 15.19
C VAL A 29 -5.11 16.53 14.82
N LYS A 30 -5.29 17.48 15.74
CA LYS A 30 -4.86 18.87 15.67
C LYS A 30 -3.42 19.03 15.17
N ASP A 31 -3.29 20.01 14.30
CA ASP A 31 -2.11 20.49 13.59
C ASP A 31 -0.80 20.42 14.40
N SER A 32 -0.03 19.37 14.15
CA SER A 32 1.42 19.50 14.10
C SER A 32 1.81 19.81 12.65
N PRO A 33 2.82 20.66 12.40
CA PRO A 33 3.28 20.99 11.04
C PRO A 33 3.81 19.78 10.23
N GLY A 34 3.86 18.59 10.84
CA GLY A 34 3.78 17.31 10.17
C GLY A 34 2.78 16.43 10.93
N GLY A 35 1.90 15.71 10.22
CA GLY A 35 0.98 14.77 10.86
C GLY A 35 1.74 13.75 11.71
N GLN A 36 1.10 13.23 12.76
CA GLN A 36 1.68 12.17 13.62
C GLN A 36 2.08 10.92 12.81
N TYR A 37 1.40 10.71 11.68
CA TYR A 37 1.61 9.58 10.79
C TYR A 37 1.82 10.07 9.35
N VAL A 38 2.68 9.35 8.62
CA VAL A 38 2.86 9.49 7.18
C VAL A 38 2.57 8.13 6.55
N MET A 39 1.78 8.11 5.49
CA MET A 39 1.53 6.88 4.71
C MET A 39 2.20 7.03 3.34
N VAL A 40 2.91 6.00 2.92
CA VAL A 40 3.47 5.91 1.57
C VAL A 40 2.77 4.78 0.84
N GLU A 41 2.28 5.03 -0.36
CA GLU A 41 1.78 4.01 -1.27
C GLU A 41 2.70 3.93 -2.48
N ILE A 42 3.16 2.74 -2.79
CA ILE A 42 4.05 2.44 -3.90
C ILE A 42 3.24 1.61 -4.89
N TYR A 43 2.95 2.19 -6.05
CA TYR A 43 2.17 1.55 -7.10
C TYR A 43 3.11 0.99 -8.17
N GLU A 44 3.57 -0.25 -7.96
CA GLU A 44 4.35 -1.04 -8.91
C GLU A 44 3.40 -1.78 -9.87
N VAL A 45 2.52 -1.03 -10.53
CA VAL A 45 1.46 -1.54 -11.40
C VAL A 45 1.58 -0.85 -12.76
N PRO A 46 2.14 -1.51 -13.80
CA PRO A 46 2.44 -0.90 -15.09
C PRO A 46 1.22 -0.25 -15.77
N SER A 47 0.05 -0.86 -15.60
CA SER A 47 -1.21 -0.38 -16.18
C SER A 47 -1.88 0.74 -15.38
N PHE A 48 -1.38 1.09 -14.19
CA PHE A 48 -1.99 2.12 -13.36
C PHE A 48 -1.53 3.52 -13.81
N PRO A 49 -2.46 4.45 -14.13
CA PRO A 49 -2.09 5.77 -14.65
C PRO A 49 -1.17 6.59 -13.74
N SER A 50 -1.27 6.39 -12.42
CA SER A 50 -0.46 7.08 -11.42
C SER A 50 0.54 6.13 -10.74
N LYS A 51 1.18 5.25 -11.53
CA LYS A 51 2.27 4.39 -11.07
C LYS A 51 3.45 5.21 -10.54
N GLY A 52 3.93 4.87 -9.35
CA GLY A 52 4.90 5.70 -8.62
C GLY A 52 4.69 5.66 -7.11
N VAL A 53 5.37 6.57 -6.42
CA VAL A 53 5.32 6.74 -4.98
C VAL A 53 4.38 7.88 -4.62
N HIS A 54 3.37 7.60 -3.81
CA HIS A 54 2.42 8.57 -3.26
C HIS A 54 2.69 8.72 -1.77
N ILE A 55 3.01 9.92 -1.33
CA ILE A 55 3.31 10.23 0.07
C ILE A 55 2.17 11.07 0.64
N HIS A 56 1.51 10.55 1.66
CA HIS A 56 0.40 11.17 2.36
C HIS A 56 0.90 11.67 3.72
N TRP A 57 1.11 12.98 3.84
CA TRP A 57 1.72 13.62 5.02
C TRP A 57 0.72 13.91 6.16
N GLY A 58 -0.57 13.62 5.95
CA GLY A 58 -1.67 14.15 6.77
C GLY A 58 -2.11 15.54 6.31
N ASN A 59 -3.15 16.10 6.93
CA ASN A 59 -3.65 17.46 6.68
C ASN A 59 -3.90 17.79 5.19
N LYS A 60 -4.40 16.82 4.42
CA LYS A 60 -4.65 16.91 2.96
C LYS A 60 -3.40 17.21 2.12
N ARG A 61 -2.19 17.10 2.68
CA ARG A 61 -0.94 17.27 1.94
C ARG A 61 -0.51 15.92 1.37
N THR A 62 -0.47 15.85 0.05
CA THR A 62 0.00 14.69 -0.71
C THR A 62 1.11 15.08 -1.66
N GLU A 63 2.09 14.19 -1.84
CA GLU A 63 3.16 14.32 -2.82
C GLU A 63 3.15 13.07 -3.71
N PHE A 64 3.41 13.25 -5.00
CA PHE A 64 3.49 12.15 -5.96
C PHE A 64 4.81 12.22 -6.72
N ILE A 65 5.49 11.09 -6.80
CA ILE A 65 6.74 10.91 -7.54
C ILE A 65 6.50 9.78 -8.52
N ALA A 66 6.46 10.11 -9.82
CA ALA A 66 6.15 9.16 -10.87
C ALA A 66 7.32 8.20 -11.10
N PHE A 67 7.00 6.94 -11.38
CA PHE A 67 8.00 6.01 -11.91
C PHE A 67 8.28 6.26 -13.38
N LYS A 68 9.49 5.88 -13.80
CA LYS A 68 9.81 5.62 -15.20
C LYS A 68 9.03 4.39 -15.69
N ASP A 69 9.05 4.16 -16.99
CA ASP A 69 8.43 2.97 -17.57
C ASP A 69 9.05 1.69 -17.00
N PHE A 70 8.23 0.65 -16.81
CA PHE A 70 8.61 -0.65 -16.25
C PHE A 70 9.37 -1.51 -17.28
N LYS A 71 10.48 -0.98 -17.78
CA LYS A 71 11.45 -1.69 -18.61
C LYS A 71 12.65 -2.07 -17.75
N LEU A 72 13.37 -3.12 -18.17
CA LEU A 72 14.50 -3.68 -17.41
C LEU A 72 15.54 -2.60 -17.08
N GLU A 73 15.83 -1.73 -18.02
CA GLU A 73 16.80 -0.64 -17.89
C GLU A 73 16.43 0.43 -16.86
N ASN A 74 15.16 0.51 -16.44
CA ASN A 74 14.66 1.51 -15.49
C ASN A 74 14.34 0.91 -14.10
N ILE A 75 14.56 -0.39 -13.88
CA ILE A 75 14.22 -1.03 -12.59
C ILE A 75 15.01 -0.39 -11.46
N ASP A 76 16.31 -0.19 -11.64
CA ASP A 76 17.18 0.42 -10.63
C ASP A 76 16.75 1.86 -10.34
N ASP A 77 16.48 2.65 -11.38
CA ASP A 77 15.98 4.03 -11.24
C ASP A 77 14.66 4.10 -10.45
N ASN A 78 13.73 3.17 -10.71
CA ASN A 78 12.47 3.11 -9.97
C ASN A 78 12.69 2.67 -8.52
N GLY A 79 13.67 1.79 -8.27
CA GLY A 79 14.11 1.42 -6.92
C GLY A 79 14.69 2.61 -6.16
N ASP A 80 15.53 3.42 -6.81
CA ASP A 80 16.11 4.63 -6.24
C ASP A 80 15.04 5.65 -5.87
N ILE A 81 14.03 5.85 -6.71
CA ILE A 81 12.86 6.71 -6.39
C ILE A 81 12.18 6.28 -5.08
N ILE A 82 11.99 4.97 -4.89
CA ILE A 82 11.39 4.44 -3.65
C ILE A 82 12.30 4.73 -2.45
N LEU A 83 13.60 4.42 -2.57
CA LEU A 83 14.56 4.60 -1.49
C LEU A 83 14.73 6.07 -1.11
N GLU A 84 14.81 6.98 -2.08
CA GLU A 84 14.87 8.42 -1.85
C GLU A 84 13.64 8.92 -1.09
N ALA A 85 12.43 8.46 -1.46
CA ALA A 85 11.21 8.83 -0.76
C ALA A 85 11.20 8.35 0.70
N ILE A 86 11.62 7.10 0.95
CA ILE A 86 11.72 6.54 2.30
C ILE A 86 12.78 7.29 3.12
N ASN A 87 13.95 7.56 2.54
CA ASN A 87 15.04 8.29 3.19
C ASN A 87 14.64 9.73 3.52
N LYS A 88 13.91 10.40 2.63
CA LYS A 88 13.34 11.74 2.85
C LYS A 88 12.39 11.77 4.05
N ILE A 89 11.56 10.73 4.22
CA ILE A 89 10.63 10.61 5.36
C ILE A 89 11.41 10.32 6.65
N SER A 90 12.37 9.39 6.60
CA SER A 90 13.24 9.04 7.72
C SER A 90 14.07 10.24 8.23
N ALA A 91 14.64 11.03 7.30
CA ALA A 91 15.40 12.24 7.61
C ALA A 91 14.54 13.32 8.31
N GLN A 92 13.22 13.28 8.13
CA GLN A 92 12.28 14.15 8.84
C GLN A 92 11.92 13.63 10.24
N GLY A 93 12.58 12.57 10.73
CA GLY A 93 12.36 12.03 12.08
C GLY A 93 11.15 11.11 12.20
N TYR A 94 10.69 10.53 11.09
CA TYR A 94 9.70 9.48 11.09
C TYR A 94 10.37 8.10 11.11
N GLU A 95 9.71 7.11 11.69
CA GLU A 95 10.14 5.71 11.68
C GLU A 95 9.06 4.81 11.11
N LEU A 96 9.49 3.74 10.43
CA LEU A 96 8.58 2.76 9.85
C LEU A 96 7.91 1.96 10.97
N ASP A 97 6.58 2.00 11.00
CA ASP A 97 5.75 1.33 12.00
C ASP A 97 5.16 0.03 11.45
N LYS A 98 4.61 0.08 10.23
CA LYS A 98 3.96 -1.06 9.61
C LYS A 98 4.14 -1.06 8.10
N THR A 99 4.15 -2.26 7.52
CA THR A 99 4.09 -2.48 6.08
C THR A 99 2.93 -3.41 5.74
N CYS A 100 2.32 -3.20 4.57
CA CYS A 100 1.48 -4.20 3.96
C CYS A 100 1.57 -4.11 2.44
N SER A 101 1.25 -5.20 1.76
CA SER A 101 1.21 -5.24 0.31
C SER A 101 -0.04 -5.95 -0.17
N GLY A 102 -0.48 -5.60 -1.37
CA GLY A 102 -1.56 -6.26 -2.07
C GLY A 102 -1.14 -6.53 -3.51
N LEU A 103 -1.50 -7.71 -4.02
CA LEU A 103 -1.35 -8.04 -5.43
C LEU A 103 -2.51 -7.42 -6.22
N ALA A 104 -2.17 -6.78 -7.33
CA ALA A 104 -3.10 -6.38 -8.37
C ALA A 104 -2.90 -7.29 -9.59
N ASP A 105 -3.87 -7.33 -10.50
CA ASP A 105 -3.83 -8.24 -11.67
C ASP A 105 -2.56 -8.14 -12.52
N SER A 106 -1.91 -6.97 -12.52
CA SER A 106 -0.72 -6.67 -13.31
C SER A 106 0.49 -6.21 -12.50
N GLY A 107 0.45 -6.27 -11.16
CA GLY A 107 1.54 -5.74 -10.35
C GLY A 107 1.31 -5.78 -8.84
N MET A 108 2.04 -4.96 -8.09
CA MET A 108 1.98 -4.90 -6.64
C MET A 108 1.71 -3.48 -6.15
N ILE A 109 0.93 -3.37 -5.08
CA ILE A 109 0.76 -2.12 -4.33
C ILE A 109 1.31 -2.35 -2.94
N THR A 110 2.33 -1.58 -2.56
CA THR A 110 2.93 -1.62 -1.23
C THR A 110 2.54 -0.38 -0.44
N LYS A 111 2.09 -0.55 0.80
CA LYS A 111 1.81 0.55 1.73
C LYS A 111 2.77 0.50 2.90
N LEU A 112 3.40 1.63 3.19
CA LEU A 112 4.29 1.82 4.31
C LEU A 112 3.69 2.87 5.25
N PHE A 113 3.57 2.53 6.53
CA PHE A 113 3.07 3.41 7.57
C PHE A 113 4.23 3.86 8.42
N PHE A 114 4.42 5.16 8.51
CA PHE A 114 5.44 5.78 9.33
C PHE A 114 4.80 6.55 10.48
N ARG A 115 5.44 6.53 11.64
CA ARG A 115 5.06 7.35 12.80
C ARG A 115 6.19 8.30 13.19
N LYS A 116 5.86 9.47 13.71
CA LYS A 116 6.86 10.39 14.25
C LYS A 116 7.55 9.74 15.46
N LYS A 117 8.89 9.83 15.53
CA LYS A 117 9.66 9.42 16.70
C LYS A 117 9.33 10.28 17.92
#